data_AF-A0AA87DRG3-F1
#
_entry.id   AF-A0AA87DRG3-F1
#
_cell.length_a   1.000
_cell.length_b   1.000
_cell.length_c   1.000
_cell.angle_alpha   90.00
_cell.angle_beta   90.00
_cell.angle_gamma   90.00
#
_symmetry.space_group_name_H-M   'P 1'
#
loop_
_entity.id
_entity.type
_entity.pdbx_description
1 polymer ?
#
loop_
_entity_poly.entity_id
_entity_poly.type
_entity_poly.pdbx_seq_one_letter_code
_entity_poly.pdbx_strand_id
1 'polypeptide(L)'
;MKYNKEAFTFVEMIGALFICSLLFVFLVPNMVRQYSNLNKIEKELEMKEILYEEICSHYKNHMFTVIRGDYYISVDEKSARIEDEHTGEKISYS
;
A
#
# COMPACT_ATOMS: atom_id res chain seq x y z
N MET A 1 25.11 -51.16 -21.04
CA MET A 1 24.09 -50.53 -20.17
C MET A 1 23.36 -49.48 -20.99
N LYS A 2 22.19 -49.81 -21.57
CA LYS A 2 21.38 -48.87 -22.37
C LYS A 2 20.70 -47.91 -21.38
N TYR A 3 21.28 -46.74 -21.16
CA TYR A 3 20.63 -45.68 -20.38
C TYR A 3 19.44 -45.15 -21.19
N ASN A 4 18.21 -45.40 -20.70
CA ASN A 4 16.99 -44.83 -21.26
C ASN A 4 16.99 -43.32 -21.03
N LYS A 5 17.42 -42.56 -22.06
CA LYS A 5 17.50 -41.09 -22.04
C LYS A 5 16.17 -40.43 -21.68
N GLU A 6 15.04 -41.05 -22.04
CA GLU A 6 13.70 -40.51 -21.78
C GLU A 6 13.34 -40.41 -20.29
N ALA A 7 13.78 -41.39 -19.48
CA ALA A 7 13.54 -41.36 -18.03
C ALA A 7 14.37 -40.27 -17.34
N PHE A 8 15.58 -40.00 -17.84
CA PHE A 8 16.44 -38.93 -17.32
C PHE A 8 15.83 -37.54 -17.58
N THR A 9 15.33 -37.31 -18.80
CA THR A 9 14.67 -36.05 -19.17
C THR A 9 13.35 -35.83 -18.40
N PHE A 10 12.60 -36.90 -18.11
CA PHE A 10 11.35 -36.80 -17.35
C PHE A 10 11.57 -36.42 -15.88
N VAL A 11 12.61 -36.97 -15.23
CA VAL A 11 12.97 -36.64 -13.85
C VAL A 11 13.48 -35.20 -13.74
N GLU A 12 14.28 -34.72 -14.70
CA GLU A 12 14.70 -33.32 -14.76
C GLU A 12 13.51 -32.36 -14.93
N MET A 13 12.53 -32.73 -15.77
CA MET A 13 11.32 -31.93 -15.96
C MET A 13 10.49 -31.83 -14.67
N ILE A 14 10.31 -32.93 -13.94
CA ILE A 14 9.61 -32.92 -12.64
C ILE A 14 10.39 -32.08 -11.62
N GLY A 15 11.71 -32.21 -11.58
CA GLY A 15 12.57 -31.42 -10.71
C GLY A 15 12.46 -29.92 -10.98
N ALA A 16 12.47 -29.51 -12.25
CA ALA A 16 12.31 -28.12 -12.65
C ALA A 16 10.92 -27.58 -12.25
N LEU A 17 9.85 -28.34 -12.50
CA LEU A 17 8.49 -27.97 -12.10
C LEU A 17 8.34 -27.83 -10.58
N PHE A 18 8.98 -28.72 -9.82
CA PHE A 18 8.98 -28.66 -8.36
C PHE A 18 9.68 -27.40 -7.86
N ILE A 19 10.86 -27.07 -8.40
CA ILE A 19 11.58 -25.83 -8.05
C ILE A 19 10.76 -24.60 -8.43
N CYS A 20 10.16 -24.56 -9.63
CA CYS A 20 9.27 -23.48 -10.04
C CYS A 20 8.10 -23.33 -9.07
N SER A 21 7.46 -24.43 -8.65
CA SER A 21 6.35 -24.39 -7.70
C SER A 21 6.76 -23.78 -6.35
N LEU A 22 7.94 -24.13 -5.84
CA LEU A 22 8.47 -23.55 -4.60
C LEU A 22 8.72 -22.04 -4.75
N LEU A 23 9.26 -21.59 -5.89
CA LEU A 23 9.45 -20.17 -6.15
C LEU A 23 8.12 -19.40 -6.10
N PHE A 24 7.05 -19.95 -6.69
CA PHE A 24 5.73 -19.32 -6.67
C PHE A 24 5.14 -19.23 -5.25
N VAL A 25 5.37 -20.25 -4.40
CA VAL A 25 4.92 -20.23 -3.00
C VAL A 25 5.56 -19.09 -2.21
N PHE A 26 6.79 -18.67 -2.53
CA PHE A 26 7.43 -17.54 -1.87
C PHE A 26 7.12 -16.19 -2.54
N LEU A 27 7.08 -16.14 -3.87
CA LEU A 27 6.89 -14.90 -4.62
C LEU A 27 5.47 -14.35 -4.49
N VAL A 28 4.44 -15.21 -4.63
CA VAL A 28 3.05 -14.76 -4.66
C VAL A 28 2.62 -14.11 -3.34
N PRO A 29 2.82 -14.71 -2.16
CA PRO A 29 2.44 -14.09 -0.90
C PRO A 29 3.21 -12.80 -0.61
N ASN A 30 4.50 -12.77 -0.99
CA ASN A 30 5.33 -11.59 -0.81
C ASN A 30 4.85 -10.41 -1.67
N MET A 31 4.47 -10.69 -2.93
CA MET A 31 3.92 -9.69 -3.83
C MET A 31 2.56 -9.16 -3.32
N VAL A 32 1.65 -10.05 -2.89
CA VAL A 32 0.35 -9.65 -2.31
C VAL A 32 0.55 -8.76 -1.08
N ARG A 33 1.48 -9.11 -0.21
CA ARG A 33 1.81 -8.29 0.97
C ARG A 33 2.32 -6.91 0.58
N GLN A 34 3.21 -6.82 -0.41
CA GLN A 34 3.71 -5.54 -0.92
C GLN A 34 2.60 -4.68 -1.50
N TYR A 35 1.67 -5.24 -2.29
CA TYR A 35 0.51 -4.51 -2.82
C TYR A 35 -0.36 -3.94 -1.70
N SER A 36 -0.64 -4.72 -0.66
CA SER A 36 -1.47 -4.24 0.47
C SER A 36 -0.81 -3.09 1.23
N ASN A 37 0.53 -3.11 1.35
CA ASN A 37 1.27 -2.03 1.96
C ASN A 37 1.30 -0.79 1.06
N LEU A 38 1.43 -0.96 -0.25
CA LEU A 38 1.43 0.14 -1.20
C LEU A 38 0.11 0.90 -1.17
N ASN A 39 -1.03 0.18 -1.14
CA ASN A 39 -2.36 0.79 -1.05
C ASN A 39 -2.54 1.63 0.22
N LYS A 40 -2.00 1.17 1.36
CA LYS A 40 -2.01 1.94 2.61
C LYS A 40 -1.16 3.21 2.49
N ILE A 41 0.02 3.10 1.90
CA ILE A 41 0.92 4.25 1.70
C ILE A 41 0.31 5.26 0.73
N GLU A 42 -0.30 4.80 -0.35
CA GLU A 42 -0.98 5.63 -1.36
C GLU A 42 -2.10 6.45 -0.71
N LYS A 43 -2.96 5.80 0.07
CA LYS A 43 -4.02 6.48 0.81
C LYS A 43 -3.48 7.47 1.85
N GLU A 44 -2.43 7.09 2.57
CA GLU A 44 -1.77 7.99 3.52
C GLU A 44 -1.18 9.23 2.81
N LEU A 45 -0.64 9.04 1.61
CA LEU A 45 -0.06 10.11 0.79
C LEU A 45 -1.14 11.05 0.24
N GLU A 46 -2.27 10.50 -0.24
CA GLU A 46 -3.44 11.25 -0.69
C GLU A 46 -4.00 12.14 0.43
N MET A 47 -4.22 11.57 1.63
CA MET A 47 -4.69 12.35 2.79
C MET A 47 -3.72 13.47 3.17
N LYS A 48 -2.41 13.24 3.08
CA LYS A 48 -1.40 14.29 3.31
C LYS A 48 -1.48 15.39 2.28
N GLU A 49 -1.58 15.04 0.99
CA GLU A 49 -1.68 16.00 -0.09
C GLU A 49 -2.89 16.92 0.08
N ILE A 50 -4.06 16.35 0.37
CA ILE A 50 -5.28 17.11 0.65
C ILE A 50 -5.09 18.05 1.85
N LEU A 51 -4.51 17.56 2.95
CA LEU A 51 -4.25 18.38 4.13
C LEU A 51 -3.32 19.56 3.82
N TYR A 52 -2.23 19.32 3.07
CA TYR A 52 -1.32 20.37 2.65
C TYR A 52 -1.99 21.40 1.73
N GLU A 53 -2.82 20.95 0.79
CA GLU A 53 -3.54 21.85 -0.11
C GLU A 53 -4.50 22.75 0.68
N GLU A 54 -5.24 22.21 1.66
CA GLU A 54 -6.15 23.00 2.48
C GLU A 54 -5.43 24.00 3.38
N ILE A 55 -4.30 23.61 3.99
CA ILE A 55 -3.48 24.54 4.78
C ILE A 55 -2.98 25.70 3.92
N CYS A 56 -2.54 25.42 2.69
CA CYS A 56 -2.10 26.46 1.74
C CYS A 56 -3.25 27.34 1.27
N SER A 57 -4.42 26.77 0.99
CA SER A 57 -5.63 27.48 0.59
C SER A 57 -6.12 28.43 1.69
N HIS A 58 -6.04 27.99 2.95
CA HIS A 58 -6.46 28.74 4.13
C HIS A 58 -5.30 29.47 4.84
N TYR A 59 -4.20 29.77 4.16
CA TYR A 59 -2.95 30.31 4.74
C TYR A 59 -3.13 31.51 5.71
N LYS A 60 -4.19 32.30 5.54
CA LYS A 60 -4.49 33.47 6.41
C LYS A 60 -5.19 33.12 7.73
N ASN A 61 -5.82 31.95 7.80
CA ASN A 61 -6.55 31.47 8.97
C ASN A 61 -5.73 30.37 9.65
N HIS A 62 -5.19 30.68 10.82
CA HIS A 62 -4.40 29.72 11.61
C HIS A 62 -5.23 28.63 12.28
N MET A 63 -6.56 28.76 12.27
CA MET A 63 -7.49 27.74 12.72
C MET A 63 -8.65 27.64 11.73
N PHE A 64 -8.93 26.44 11.26
CA PHE A 64 -10.08 26.18 10.40
C PHE A 64 -10.49 24.71 10.44
N THR A 65 -11.76 24.50 10.09
CA THR A 65 -12.33 23.16 9.93
C THR A 65 -13.06 23.15 8.59
N VAL A 66 -12.76 22.15 7.76
CA VAL A 66 -13.35 22.02 6.43
C VAL A 66 -13.63 20.55 6.15
N ILE A 67 -14.71 20.30 5.41
CA ILE A 67 -15.04 18.98 4.87
C ILE A 67 -14.79 19.03 3.37
N ARG A 68 -13.94 18.14 2.87
CA ARG A 68 -13.63 18.02 1.44
C ARG A 68 -13.92 16.61 0.97
N GLY A 69 -15.03 16.45 0.25
CA GLY A 69 -15.54 15.14 -0.11
C GLY A 69 -15.85 14.34 1.15
N ASP A 70 -15.16 13.21 1.32
CA ASP A 70 -15.31 12.30 2.46
C ASP A 70 -14.25 12.52 3.56
N TYR A 71 -13.46 13.58 3.45
CA TYR A 71 -12.41 13.89 4.42
C TYR A 71 -12.79 15.07 5.32
N TYR A 72 -12.77 14.83 6.62
CA TYR A 72 -12.88 15.86 7.65
C TYR A 72 -11.49 16.39 8.01
N ILE A 73 -11.30 17.70 7.87
CA ILE A 73 -10.00 18.36 8.07
C ILE A 73 -10.14 19.39 9.18
N SER A 74 -9.25 19.34 10.16
CA SER A 74 -9.20 20.25 11.29
C SER A 74 -7.77 20.73 11.50
N VAL A 75 -7.56 22.03 11.36
CA VAL A 75 -6.27 22.68 11.61
C VAL A 75 -6.43 23.67 12.75
N ASP A 76 -5.51 23.59 13.69
CA ASP A 76 -5.31 24.46 14.85
C ASP A 76 -3.88 25.04 14.80
N GLU A 77 -3.58 26.05 15.61
CA GLU A 77 -2.27 26.72 15.64
C GLU A 77 -1.08 25.76 15.84
N LYS A 78 -1.32 24.62 16.49
CA LYS A 78 -0.29 23.63 16.86
C LYS A 78 -0.52 22.25 16.25
N SER A 79 -1.61 22.02 15.53
CA SER A 79 -1.86 20.68 14.99
C SER A 79 -2.72 20.71 13.75
N ALA A 80 -2.43 19.80 12.83
CA ALA A 80 -3.21 19.60 11.62
C ALA A 80 -3.69 18.16 11.57
N ARG A 81 -4.98 17.95 11.32
CA ARG A 81 -5.62 16.65 11.34
C ARG A 81 -6.50 16.47 10.11
N ILE A 82 -6.47 15.26 9.56
CA ILE A 82 -7.37 14.81 8.51
C ILE A 82 -7.88 13.42 8.88
N GLU A 83 -9.18 13.20 8.71
CA GLU A 83 -9.87 11.96 9.01
C GLU A 83 -10.77 11.57 7.83
N ASP A 84 -10.68 10.32 7.39
CA ASP A 84 -11.58 9.72 6.40
C ASP A 84 -12.87 9.30 7.10
N GLU A 85 -14.01 9.88 6.74
CA GLU A 85 -15.30 9.62 7.38
C GLU A 85 -15.82 8.19 7.14
N HIS A 86 -15.42 7.54 6.05
CA HIS A 86 -15.88 6.19 5.71
C HIS A 86 -15.06 5.10 6.39
N THR A 87 -13.75 5.28 6.50
CA THR A 87 -12.86 4.26 7.08
C THR A 87 -12.42 4.56 8.50
N GLY A 88 -12.59 5.80 8.98
CA GLY A 88 -12.09 6.25 10.28
C GLY A 88 -10.56 6.32 10.37
N GLU A 89 -9.87 6.32 9.23
CA GLU A 89 -8.42 6.48 9.20
C GLU A 89 -8.08 7.95 9.43
N LYS A 90 -7.07 8.21 10.27
CA LYS A 90 -6.71 9.57 10.67
C LYS A 90 -5.21 9.81 10.60
N ILE A 91 -4.84 10.99 10.13
CA ILE A 91 -3.47 11.49 10.17
C ILE A 91 -3.47 12.78 10.99
N SER A 92 -2.57 12.85 11.96
CA SER A 92 -2.40 14.03 12.81
C SER A 92 -0.94 14.44 12.88
N TYR A 93 -0.70 15.73 12.68
CA TYR A 93 0.59 16.39 12.85
C TYR A 93 0.53 17.33 14.04
N SER A 94 1.61 17.37 14.83
CA SER A 94 1.82 18.21 16.00
C SER A 94 3.10 19.02 15.86
#